data_AF-A0AA40TWN6-F1
#
_entry.id   AF-A0AA40TWN6-F1
#
_cell.length_a   1.000
_cell.length_b   1.000
_cell.length_c   1.000
_cell.angle_alpha   90.00
_cell.angle_beta   90.00
_cell.angle_gamma   90.00
#
_symmetry.space_group_name_H-M   'P 1'
#
loop_
_entity.id
_entity.type
_entity.pdbx_description
1 polymer ?
#
loop_
_entity_poly.entity_id
_entity_poly.type
_entity_poly.pdbx_seq_one_letter_code
_entity_poly.pdbx_strand_id
1 'polypeptide(L)' 'MKMTNEVVTQALQYLVGSRYVPTVKAYISEITGFEKVVGPGDVITLDINPMRLQVKVDTAGLVSGFIFG' A
#
# COMPACT_ATOMS: atom_id res chain seq x y z
N MET A 1 16.15 11.48 1.26
CA MET A 1 14.93 12.17 0.79
C MET A 1 13.76 11.25 1.04
N LYS A 2 12.75 11.66 1.82
CA LYS A 2 11.54 10.85 2.06
C LYS A 2 10.57 11.13 0.90
N MET A 3 10.11 10.12 0.19
CA MET A 3 9.05 10.32 -0.82
C MET A 3 7.81 10.84 -0.10
N THR A 4 7.14 11.84 -0.69
CA THR A 4 5.84 12.29 -0.18
C THR A 4 4.76 11.28 -0.52
N ASN A 5 3.65 11.28 0.22
CA ASN A 5 2.50 10.41 -0.06
C ASN A 5 1.98 10.60 -1.50
N GLU A 6 2.09 11.80 -2.05
CA GLU A 6 1.71 12.14 -3.44
C GLU A 6 2.61 11.43 -4.45
N VAL A 7 3.94 11.51 -4.26
CA VAL A 7 4.92 10.83 -5.11
C VAL A 7 4.70 9.31 -5.05
N VAL A 8 4.45 8.77 -3.87
CA VAL A 8 4.16 7.33 -3.70
C VAL A 8 2.87 6.93 -4.38
N THR A 9 1.80 7.72 -4.22
CA THR A 9 0.51 7.45 -4.88
C THR A 9 0.68 7.43 -6.39
N GLN A 10 1.42 8.40 -6.93
CA GLN A 10 1.71 8.47 -8.37
C GLN A 10 2.54 7.28 -8.85
N ALA A 11 3.55 6.85 -8.07
CA ALA A 11 4.38 5.70 -8.40
C ALA A 11 3.59 4.38 -8.38
N LEU A 12 2.57 4.27 -7.53
CA LEU A 12 1.74 3.07 -7.39
C LEU A 12 0.46 3.09 -8.24
N GLN A 13 0.18 4.18 -8.97
CA GLN A 13 -1.08 4.38 -9.70
C GLN A 13 -1.38 3.24 -10.69
N TYR A 14 -0.35 2.65 -11.31
CA TYR A 14 -0.52 1.55 -12.26
C TYR A 14 -1.04 0.25 -11.62
N LEU A 15 -0.98 0.12 -10.29
CA LEU A 15 -1.57 -1.00 -9.56
C LEU A 15 -3.09 -0.84 -9.41
N VAL A 16 -3.64 0.38 -9.46
CA VAL A 16 -5.08 0.61 -9.29
C VAL A 16 -5.85 -0.07 -10.41
N GLY A 17 -6.87 -0.85 -10.06
CA GLY A 17 -7.64 -1.69 -10.97
C GLY A 17 -7.01 -3.06 -11.26
N SER A 18 -5.77 -3.32 -10.82
CA SER A 18 -5.14 -4.65 -10.93
C SER A 18 -5.57 -5.57 -9.78
N ARG A 19 -5.48 -6.88 -10.01
CA ARG A 19 -5.75 -7.90 -8.98
C ARG A 19 -4.74 -7.77 -7.84
N TYR A 20 -5.22 -7.65 -6.60
CA TYR A 20 -4.33 -7.75 -5.45
C TYR A 20 -3.80 -9.17 -5.31
N VAL A 21 -2.48 -9.28 -5.14
CA VAL A 21 -1.79 -10.51 -4.74
C VAL A 21 -0.83 -10.20 -3.59
N PRO A 22 -0.69 -11.06 -2.57
CA PRO A 22 0.13 -10.75 -1.39
C PRO A 22 1.60 -10.40 -1.70
N THR A 23 2.15 -10.91 -2.80
CA THR A 23 3.52 -10.63 -3.25
C THR A 23 3.76 -9.16 -3.59
N VAL A 24 2.71 -8.39 -3.93
CA VAL A 24 2.84 -6.96 -4.23
C VAL A 24 3.34 -6.15 -3.04
N LYS A 25 3.13 -6.63 -1.80
CA LYS A 25 3.55 -5.93 -0.58
C LYS A 25 5.07 -5.74 -0.51
N ALA A 26 5.82 -6.78 -0.83
CA ALA A 26 7.29 -6.73 -0.84
C ALA A 26 7.80 -5.75 -1.90
N TYR A 27 7.20 -5.80 -3.09
CA TYR A 27 7.54 -4.88 -4.17
C TYR A 27 7.22 -3.42 -3.82
N ILE A 28 6.04 -3.13 -3.25
CA ILE A 28 5.69 -1.79 -2.78
C ILE A 28 6.71 -1.31 -1.74
N SER A 29 7.09 -2.15 -0.79
CA SER A 29 8.09 -1.81 0.23
C SER A 29 9.43 -1.41 -0.41
N GLU A 30 9.90 -2.19 -1.39
CA GLU A 30 11.16 -1.93 -2.10
C GLU A 30 11.16 -0.57 -2.82
N ILE A 31 10.10 -0.26 -3.58
CA ILE A 31 10.08 0.96 -4.41
C ILE A 31 9.67 2.23 -3.65
N THR A 32 9.01 2.09 -2.50
CA THR A 32 8.51 3.24 -1.72
C THR A 32 9.30 3.48 -0.44
N GLY A 33 10.04 2.50 0.06
CA GLY A 33 10.73 2.53 1.34
C GLY A 33 9.83 2.39 2.57
N PHE A 34 8.54 2.05 2.41
CA PHE A 34 7.66 1.76 3.54
C PHE A 34 8.04 0.43 4.19
N GLU A 35 8.38 0.47 5.47
CA GLU A 35 8.78 -0.72 6.25
C GLU A 35 7.60 -1.67 6.51
N LYS A 36 6.38 -1.12 6.58
CA LYS A 36 5.18 -1.88 6.85
C LYS A 36 4.15 -1.68 5.75
N VAL A 37 4.11 -2.61 4.80
CA VAL A 37 3.03 -2.70 3.81
C VAL A 37 2.01 -3.72 4.25
N VAL A 38 0.75 -3.31 4.39
CA VAL A 38 -0.36 -4.16 4.82
C VAL A 38 -1.39 -4.31 3.71
N GLY A 39 -1.95 -5.50 3.58
CA GLY A 39 -2.94 -5.85 2.57
C GLY A 39 -4.33 -6.10 3.17
N PRO A 40 -5.32 -6.38 2.30
CA PRO A 40 -6.64 -6.81 2.76
C PRO A 40 -6.55 -8.07 3.62
N GLY A 41 -7.24 -8.04 4.77
CA GLY A 41 -7.32 -9.16 5.71
C GLY A 41 -6.14 -9.25 6.70
N ASP A 42 -5.09 -8.45 6.54
CA ASP A 42 -4.02 -8.36 7.54
C ASP A 42 -4.58 -7.75 8.84
N VAL A 43 -4.34 -8.40 9.98
CA VAL A 43 -4.67 -7.85 11.30
C VAL A 43 -3.65 -6.76 11.64
N ILE A 44 -4.13 -5.53 11.86
CA ILE A 44 -3.30 -4.39 12.25
C ILE A 44 -3.74 -3.85 13.60
N THR A 45 -2.77 -3.34 14.36
CA THR A 45 -2.97 -2.53 15.55
C THR A 45 -3.33 -1.09 15.15
N LEU A 46 -4.07 -0.38 16.01
CA LEU A 46 -4.53 0.99 15.76
C LEU A 46 -3.48 2.08 16.06
N ASP A 47 -2.22 1.69 16.26
CA ASP A 47 -1.12 2.64 16.42
C ASP A 47 -0.92 3.47 15.14
N ILE A 48 -0.55 4.74 15.33
CA ILE A 48 -0.13 5.61 14.23
C ILE A 48 1.28 5.19 13.83
N ASN A 49 1.47 4.80 12.58
CA ASN A 49 2.76 4.41 12.03
C ASN A 49 3.04 5.17 10.73
N PRO A 50 3.88 6.22 10.76
CA PRO A 50 4.20 7.02 9.58
C PRO A 50 5.01 6.27 8.50
N MET A 51 5.45 5.04 8.81
CA MET A 51 6.12 4.10 7.89
C MET A 51 5.19 2.94 7.48
N ARG A 52 3.86 3.10 7.64
CA ARG A 52 2.84 2.15 7.19
C ARG A 52 2.10 2.62 5.95
N LEU A 53 1.96 1.71 4.99
CA LEU A 53 1.13 1.84 3.79
C LEU A 53 0.15 0.66 3.72
N GLN A 54 -1.14 0.97 3.66
CA GLN A 54 -2.20 -0.02 3.50
C GLN A 54 -2.71 -0.04 2.06
N VAL A 55 -2.71 -1.22 1.44
CA VAL A 55 -3.33 -1.47 0.14
C VAL A 55 -4.83 -1.68 0.34
N LYS A 56 -5.64 -0.86 -0.31
CA LYS A 56 -7.10 -1.06 -0.36
C LYS A 56 -7.48 -1.91 -1.55
N VAL A 57 -8.48 -2.76 -1.36
CA VAL A 57 -9.12 -3.49 -2.44
C VAL A 57 -10.62 -3.21 -2.47
N ASP A 58 -11.23 -3.33 -3.64
CA ASP A 58 -12.67 -3.35 -3.80
C ASP A 58 -13.28 -4.74 -3.51
N THR A 59 -14.59 -4.86 -3.68
CA THR A 59 -15.33 -6.13 -3.47
C THR A 59 -14.96 -7.21 -4.49
N ALA A 60 -14.42 -6.82 -5.65
CA ALA A 60 -13.91 -7.74 -6.64
C ALA A 60 -12.48 -8.17 -6.35
N GLY A 61 -11.81 -7.64 -5.32
CA GLY A 61 -10.42 -7.94 -4.98
C GLY A 61 -9.39 -7.22 -5.87
N LEU A 62 -9.79 -6.14 -6.54
CA LEU A 62 -8.91 -5.27 -7.30
C LEU A 62 -8.41 -4.14 -6.40
N VAL A 63 -7.15 -3.72 -6.58
CA VAL A 63 -6.59 -2.59 -5.83
C VAL A 63 -7.41 -1.33 -6.14
N SER A 64 -7.92 -0.68 -5.09
CA SER A 64 -8.74 0.53 -5.21
C SER A 64 -8.03 1.79 -4.72
N GLY A 65 -6.86 1.66 -4.08
CA GLY A 65 -6.03 2.78 -3.64
C GLY A 65 -5.14 2.43 -2.45
N PHE A 66 -4.64 3.46 -1.78
CA PHE A 66 -3.66 3.35 -0.69
C PHE A 66 -4.03 4.27 0.48
N ILE A 67 -3.75 3.83 1.71
CA ILE A 67 -3.86 4.64 2.94
C ILE A 67 -2.47 4.72 3.57
N PHE A 68 -2.11 5.90 4.05
CA PHE A 68 -0.83 6.16 4.73
C PHE A 68 -1.08 6.41 6.21
N GLY A 69 -0.21 5.86 7.06
CA GLY A 69 -0.25 6.08 8.51
C GLY A 69 -0.76 4.92 9.32
#